data_AF-A0A452V9A5-F1
#
_entry.id   AF-A0A452V9A5-F1
#
_cell.length_a   1.000
_cell.length_b   1.000
_cell.length_c   1.000
_cell.angle_alpha   90.00
_cell.angle_beta   90.00
_cell.angle_gamma   90.00
#
_symmetry.space_group_name_H-M   'P 1'
#
loop_
_entity.id
_entity.type
_entity.pdbx_description
1 polymer ?
#
loop_
_entity_poly.entity_id
_entity_poly.type
_entity_poly.pdbx_seq_one_letter_code
_entity_poly.pdbx_strand_id
1 'polypeptide(L)'
;MQPLPAGAFLEEVAEETPAQAESEPKVLDPEEDLLCIAKTFSYLRESGWYWGSITASEARQHLQKMPEGTFLVRDSTHPSYLFTLSVKTTRGPTNVRIEYADSSFRLDSNCLSRPRILAFPDVVSLVQHYVASCAADTRSDSPDPAPTPALPTPKEDVPGDPALPAPAVTAVHLKLVQPFVRRSSARSLQHLCRLVINRLVADVDCLPLPRRMADYLRQYPFQL
;
A
#
# COMPACT_ATOMS: atom_id res chain seq x y z
N MET A 1 -13.80 44.62 -67.47
CA MET A 1 -12.74 44.15 -68.39
C MET A 1 -11.57 43.67 -67.56
N GLN A 2 -11.26 42.38 -67.71
CA GLN A 2 -10.21 41.53 -67.10
C GLN A 2 -8.75 42.05 -67.33
N PRO A 3 -7.65 41.40 -66.84
CA PRO A 3 -7.37 40.87 -65.47
C PRO A 3 -5.85 40.69 -65.07
N LEU A 4 -5.59 40.05 -63.91
CA LEU A 4 -4.45 39.13 -63.53
C LEU A 4 -3.00 39.70 -63.32
N PRO A 5 -2.03 38.92 -62.74
CA PRO A 5 -1.95 38.38 -61.35
C PRO A 5 -0.50 38.40 -60.78
N ALA A 6 -0.28 37.85 -59.57
CA ALA A 6 0.81 36.89 -59.24
C ALA A 6 1.19 36.95 -57.75
N GLY A 7 1.18 35.78 -57.11
CA GLY A 7 1.63 35.59 -55.75
C GLY A 7 1.07 34.31 -55.14
N ALA A 8 1.45 33.18 -55.72
CA ALA A 8 1.18 31.86 -55.16
C ALA A 8 1.96 31.67 -53.86
N PHE A 9 1.34 31.16 -52.80
CA PHE A 9 2.03 30.33 -51.79
C PHE A 9 1.02 29.38 -51.13
N LEU A 10 1.13 28.12 -51.57
CA LEU A 10 0.93 26.82 -50.92
C LEU A 10 0.12 26.73 -49.63
N GLU A 11 -0.92 25.89 -49.70
CA GLU A 11 -1.49 25.12 -48.58
C GLU A 11 -0.40 24.38 -47.80
N GLU A 12 -0.44 24.49 -46.47
CA GLU A 12 0.07 23.45 -45.59
C GLU A 12 -1.01 23.15 -44.55
N VAL A 13 -1.67 22.01 -44.77
CA VAL A 13 -2.59 21.36 -43.86
C VAL A 13 -1.74 20.70 -42.77
N ALA A 14 -1.89 21.13 -41.53
CA ALA A 14 -1.41 20.41 -40.36
C ALA A 14 -2.63 19.98 -39.51
N GLU A 15 -2.99 18.72 -39.70
CA GLU A 15 -3.97 17.97 -38.95
C GLU A 15 -3.31 17.41 -37.66
N GLU A 16 -4.09 17.44 -36.58
CA GLU A 16 -4.00 16.67 -35.33
C GLU A 16 -2.88 16.91 -34.29
N THR A 17 -3.32 17.38 -33.11
CA THR A 17 -3.01 16.69 -31.84
C THR A 17 -4.19 16.91 -30.86
N PRO A 18 -4.86 15.88 -30.34
CA PRO A 18 -5.87 16.05 -29.29
C PRO A 18 -5.15 16.33 -27.97
N ALA A 19 -5.21 17.59 -27.53
CA ALA A 19 -4.77 17.98 -26.20
C ALA A 19 -5.57 17.20 -25.16
N GLN A 20 -4.81 16.63 -24.24
CA GLN A 20 -5.23 15.70 -23.20
C GLN A 20 -6.46 16.22 -22.45
N ALA A 21 -7.36 15.29 -22.12
CA ALA A 21 -8.43 15.52 -21.16
C ALA A 21 -7.82 16.02 -19.85
N GLU A 22 -7.89 17.33 -19.64
CA GLU A 22 -7.75 17.93 -18.33
C GLU A 22 -8.87 17.33 -17.48
N SER A 23 -8.48 16.45 -16.56
CA SER A 23 -9.39 15.95 -15.53
C SER A 23 -9.88 17.16 -14.75
N GLU A 24 -11.13 17.56 -14.95
CA GLU A 24 -11.80 18.58 -14.16
C GLU A 24 -11.52 18.31 -12.68
N PRO A 25 -11.17 19.34 -11.88
CA PRO A 25 -11.05 19.16 -10.44
C PRO A 25 -12.44 18.77 -9.94
N LYS A 26 -12.61 17.49 -9.58
CA LYS A 26 -13.80 17.05 -8.84
C LYS A 26 -13.91 17.98 -7.64
N VAL A 27 -15.05 18.66 -7.55
CA VAL A 27 -15.40 19.45 -6.38
C VAL A 27 -15.46 18.47 -5.22
N LEU A 28 -14.36 18.36 -4.49
CA LEU A 28 -14.25 17.53 -3.29
C LEU A 28 -15.20 18.14 -2.27
N ASP A 29 -16.20 17.38 -1.83
CA ASP A 29 -17.03 17.78 -0.70
C ASP A 29 -16.15 17.67 0.57
N PRO A 30 -15.78 18.80 1.19
CA PRO A 30 -14.93 18.77 2.37
C PRO A 30 -15.58 18.01 3.53
N GLU A 31 -16.91 17.93 3.58
CA GLU A 31 -17.66 17.21 4.62
C GLU A 31 -17.49 15.69 4.46
N GLU A 32 -17.58 15.19 3.24
CA GLU A 32 -17.36 13.77 2.93
C GLU A 32 -15.92 13.34 3.26
N ASP A 33 -14.95 14.19 2.93
CA ASP A 33 -13.53 13.92 3.24
C ASP A 33 -13.28 13.87 4.75
N LEU A 34 -13.83 14.85 5.49
CA LEU A 34 -13.75 14.86 6.95
C LEU A 34 -14.38 13.61 7.57
N LEU A 35 -15.55 13.20 7.08
CA LEU A 35 -16.23 11.99 7.54
C LEU A 35 -15.41 10.72 7.24
N CYS A 36 -14.83 10.63 6.04
CA CYS A 36 -13.97 9.53 5.62
C CYS A 36 -12.73 9.39 6.50
N ILE A 37 -12.05 10.51 6.77
CA ILE A 37 -10.87 10.56 7.64
C ILE A 37 -11.26 10.20 9.08
N ALA A 38 -12.34 10.76 9.62
CA ALA A 38 -12.82 10.48 10.97
C ALA A 38 -13.20 9.01 11.17
N LYS A 39 -13.86 8.41 10.18
CA LYS A 39 -14.20 6.98 10.16
C LYS A 39 -12.94 6.12 10.14
N THR A 40 -11.99 6.45 9.28
CA THR A 40 -10.68 5.77 9.20
C THR A 40 -9.93 5.85 10.53
N PHE A 41 -9.94 7.01 11.19
CA PHE A 41 -9.30 7.18 12.49
C PHE A 41 -9.96 6.32 13.57
N SER A 42 -11.29 6.19 13.54
CA SER A 42 -12.03 5.32 14.45
C SER A 42 -11.64 3.85 14.27
N TYR A 43 -11.53 3.40 13.02
CA TYR A 43 -11.05 2.05 12.70
C TYR A 43 -9.61 1.82 13.16
N LEU A 44 -8.70 2.75 12.88
CA LEU A 44 -7.31 2.64 13.34
C LEU A 44 -7.21 2.56 14.86
N ARG A 45 -8.00 3.34 15.60
CA ARG A 45 -8.03 3.26 17.07
C ARG A 45 -8.54 1.91 17.57
N GLU A 46 -9.59 1.37 16.96
CA GLU A 46 -10.14 0.08 17.32
C GLU A 46 -9.23 -1.09 16.94
N SER A 47 -8.40 -0.92 15.91
CA SER A 47 -7.48 -1.96 15.45
C SER A 47 -6.39 -2.28 16.48
N GLY A 48 -5.97 -1.34 17.32
CA GLY A 48 -4.97 -1.55 18.38
C GLY A 48 -3.52 -1.65 17.91
N TRP A 49 -3.26 -1.57 16.60
CA TRP A 49 -1.92 -1.45 16.00
C TRP A 49 -1.65 -0.05 15.43
N TYR A 50 -2.54 0.90 15.76
CA TYR A 50 -2.30 2.32 15.62
C TYR A 50 -1.57 2.85 16.85
N TRP A 51 -0.40 3.46 16.62
CA TRP A 51 0.47 3.97 17.69
C TRP A 51 0.34 5.48 17.90
N GLY A 52 -0.52 6.17 17.14
CA GLY A 52 -0.70 7.62 17.27
C GLY A 52 0.56 8.38 16.88
N SER A 53 0.86 9.42 17.65
CA SER A 53 1.87 10.43 17.34
C SER A 53 3.31 10.04 17.66
N ILE A 54 3.65 8.74 17.58
CA ILE A 54 5.04 8.31 17.74
C ILE A 54 5.90 8.75 16.56
N THR A 55 7.17 8.99 16.82
CA THR A 55 8.14 9.40 15.79
C THR A 55 8.58 8.23 14.93
N ALA A 56 9.11 8.53 13.74
CA ALA A 56 9.72 7.52 12.86
C ALA A 56 10.87 6.77 13.55
N SER A 57 11.66 7.46 14.37
CA SER A 57 12.75 6.89 15.18
C SER A 57 12.24 5.88 16.20
N GLU A 58 11.21 6.23 16.97
CA GLU A 58 10.61 5.33 17.96
C GLU A 58 9.99 4.10 17.30
N ALA A 59 9.27 4.30 16.19
CA ALA A 59 8.71 3.19 15.41
C ALA A 59 9.81 2.23 14.93
N ARG A 60 10.93 2.76 14.40
CA ARG A 60 12.09 1.95 14.01
C ARG A 60 12.66 1.19 15.20
N GLN A 61 12.83 1.83 16.34
CA GLN A 61 13.37 1.19 17.55
C GLN A 61 12.48 0.04 18.04
N HIS A 62 11.17 0.21 18.01
CA HIS A 62 10.22 -0.86 18.35
C HIS A 62 10.26 -2.02 17.36
N LEU A 63 10.27 -1.72 16.06
CA LEU A 63 10.25 -2.71 14.98
C LEU A 63 11.60 -3.42 14.77
N GLN A 64 12.73 -2.82 15.18
CA GLN A 64 14.05 -3.40 15.01
C GLN A 64 14.19 -4.77 15.69
N LYS A 65 13.51 -4.94 16.83
CA LYS A 65 13.53 -6.16 17.65
C LYS A 65 12.43 -7.16 17.28
N MET A 66 11.57 -6.83 16.32
CA MET A 66 10.45 -7.66 15.89
C MET A 66 10.81 -8.46 14.64
N PRO A 67 10.11 -9.57 14.35
CA PRO A 67 10.33 -10.33 13.14
C PRO A 67 9.94 -9.54 11.89
N GLU A 68 10.50 -9.94 10.74
CA GLU A 68 10.14 -9.39 9.44
C GLU A 68 8.63 -9.49 9.17
N GLY A 69 8.09 -8.46 8.52
CA GLY A 69 6.67 -8.36 8.21
C GLY A 69 5.82 -7.79 9.34
N THR A 70 6.43 -7.51 10.49
CA THR A 70 5.76 -6.79 11.58
C THR A 70 5.60 -5.32 11.22
N PHE A 71 4.41 -4.77 11.40
CA PHE A 71 4.12 -3.38 11.03
C PHE A 71 3.25 -2.65 12.04
N LEU A 72 3.24 -1.32 11.96
CA LEU A 72 2.34 -0.46 12.72
C LEU A 72 1.98 0.76 11.89
N VAL A 73 0.85 1.38 12.19
CA VAL A 73 0.47 2.69 11.63
C VAL A 73 0.63 3.76 12.71
N ARG A 74 1.15 4.92 12.31
CA ARG A 74 1.36 6.08 13.16
C ARG A 74 1.00 7.35 12.40
N ASP A 75 0.90 8.46 13.12
CA ASP A 75 0.78 9.77 12.50
C ASP A 75 2.04 10.09 11.69
N SER A 76 1.83 10.75 10.56
CA SER A 76 2.94 11.30 9.78
C SER A 76 3.47 12.55 10.47
N THR A 77 4.79 12.69 10.48
CA THR A 77 5.46 13.94 10.90
C THR A 77 5.53 14.96 9.75
N HIS A 78 5.14 14.57 8.53
CA HIS A 78 5.15 15.43 7.36
C HIS A 78 3.78 16.08 7.19
N PRO A 79 3.72 17.40 6.95
CA PRO A 79 2.45 18.14 6.89
C PRO A 79 1.54 17.71 5.73
N SER A 80 2.11 17.15 4.66
CA SER A 80 1.36 16.72 3.47
C SER A 80 0.71 15.33 3.58
N TYR A 81 0.90 14.63 4.70
CA TYR A 81 0.42 13.26 4.87
C TYR A 81 -0.22 13.11 6.25
N LEU A 82 -1.30 12.34 6.34
CA LEU A 82 -1.96 12.08 7.63
C LEU A 82 -1.28 10.92 8.37
N PHE A 83 -1.06 9.81 7.66
CA PHE A 83 -0.59 8.57 8.26
C PHE A 83 0.72 8.07 7.64
N THR A 84 1.46 7.29 8.40
CA THR A 84 2.64 6.57 7.94
C THR A 84 2.61 5.13 8.43
N LEU A 85 2.79 4.21 7.50
CA LEU A 85 2.97 2.78 7.76
C LEU A 85 4.46 2.52 8.04
N SER A 86 4.78 2.01 9.22
CA SER A 86 6.13 1.57 9.57
C SER A 86 6.17 0.05 9.57
N VAL A 87 7.08 -0.56 8.81
CA VAL A 87 7.16 -2.02 8.62
C VAL A 87 8.59 -2.52 8.74
N LYS A 88 8.79 -3.66 9.40
CA LYS A 88 10.08 -4.35 9.47
C LYS A 88 10.30 -5.18 8.20
N THR A 89 11.26 -4.77 7.38
CA THR A 89 11.71 -5.53 6.19
C THR A 89 13.03 -6.26 6.47
N THR A 90 13.48 -7.12 5.55
CA THR A 90 14.81 -7.78 5.59
C THR A 90 15.96 -6.79 5.80
N ARG A 91 15.88 -5.62 5.18
CA ARG A 91 16.90 -4.56 5.26
C ARG A 91 16.78 -3.66 6.49
N GLY A 92 15.73 -3.84 7.29
CA GLY A 92 15.44 -3.00 8.45
C GLY A 92 14.04 -2.38 8.42
N PRO A 93 13.69 -1.60 9.45
CA PRO A 93 12.39 -0.95 9.52
C PRO A 93 12.30 0.22 8.54
N THR A 94 11.36 0.12 7.61
CA THR A 94 11.05 1.11 6.58
C THR A 94 9.78 1.86 6.94
N ASN A 95 9.66 3.10 6.46
CA ASN A 95 8.47 3.92 6.63
C ASN A 95 7.91 4.22 5.25
N VAL A 96 6.61 3.99 5.08
CA VAL A 96 5.87 4.25 3.86
C VAL A 96 4.76 5.22 4.18
N ARG A 97 4.72 6.34 3.46
CA ARG A 97 3.69 7.35 3.66
C ARG A 97 2.39 6.89 3.02
N ILE A 98 1.28 7.24 3.65
CA ILE A 98 -0.06 6.97 3.14
C ILE A 98 -0.62 8.29 2.61
N GLU A 99 -0.83 8.34 1.31
CA GLU A 99 -1.44 9.49 0.63
C GLU A 99 -2.95 9.41 0.74
N TYR A 100 -3.57 10.58 0.85
CA TYR A 100 -5.00 10.76 0.76
C TYR A 100 -5.30 11.71 -0.39
N ALA A 101 -6.01 11.24 -1.42
CA ALA A 101 -6.58 12.09 -2.46
C ALA A 101 -7.83 11.46 -3.03
N ASP A 102 -8.74 12.28 -3.58
CA ASP A 102 -10.01 11.82 -4.15
C ASP A 102 -10.80 10.94 -3.18
N SER A 103 -10.87 11.37 -1.92
CA SER A 103 -11.54 10.66 -0.81
C SER A 103 -11.04 9.23 -0.56
N SER A 104 -9.81 8.92 -1.00
CA SER A 104 -9.24 7.58 -0.96
C SER A 104 -7.79 7.57 -0.46
N PHE A 105 -7.39 6.46 0.17
CA PHE A 105 -6.07 6.21 0.72
C PHE A 105 -5.25 5.30 -0.19
N ARG A 106 -3.97 5.64 -0.38
CA ARG A 106 -3.01 4.83 -1.16
C ARG A 106 -1.62 4.86 -0.53
N LEU A 107 -0.80 3.86 -0.83
CA LEU A 107 0.63 3.87 -0.46
C LEU A 107 1.44 4.69 -1.46
N ASP A 108 2.43 5.41 -0.96
CA ASP A 108 3.40 6.12 -1.79
C ASP A 108 4.11 5.16 -2.78
N SER A 109 4.06 5.53 -4.06
CA SER A 109 4.56 4.78 -5.23
C SER A 109 5.99 4.29 -5.08
N ASN A 110 6.82 5.04 -4.35
CA ASN A 110 8.26 4.81 -4.28
C ASN A 110 8.65 3.55 -3.48
N CYS A 111 7.71 2.95 -2.73
CA CYS A 111 7.98 1.82 -1.84
C CYS A 111 7.44 0.48 -2.35
N LEU A 112 6.78 0.45 -3.52
CA LEU A 112 6.15 -0.76 -4.06
C LEU A 112 6.90 -1.26 -5.29
N SER A 113 7.31 -2.54 -5.26
CA SER A 113 7.88 -3.21 -6.43
C SER A 113 6.84 -3.54 -7.52
N ARG A 114 5.54 -3.53 -7.18
CA ARG A 114 4.44 -3.67 -8.14
C ARG A 114 3.75 -2.31 -8.35
N PRO A 115 3.58 -1.83 -9.59
CA PRO A 115 2.98 -0.53 -9.90
C PRO A 115 1.45 -0.47 -9.71
N ARG A 116 0.85 -1.43 -8.98
CA ARG A 116 -0.59 -1.39 -8.65
C ARG A 116 -0.78 -0.60 -7.37
N ILE A 117 -0.66 0.73 -7.48
CA ILE A 117 -1.10 1.64 -6.43
C ILE A 117 -2.62 1.52 -6.40
N LEU A 118 -3.12 0.81 -5.40
CA LEU A 118 -4.55 0.64 -5.19
C LEU A 118 -5.02 1.72 -4.22
N ALA A 119 -6.10 2.39 -4.60
CA ALA A 119 -6.81 3.32 -3.76
C ALA A 119 -7.88 2.58 -2.97
N PHE A 120 -8.01 2.90 -1.69
CA PHE A 120 -8.96 2.28 -0.78
C PHE A 120 -9.75 3.35 -0.02
N PRO A 121 -11.01 3.07 0.37
CA PRO A 121 -11.82 4.03 1.12
C PRO A 121 -11.30 4.27 2.54
N ASP A 122 -10.51 3.35 3.10
CA ASP A 122 -9.94 3.45 4.44
C ASP A 122 -8.58 2.74 4.55
N VAL A 123 -7.79 3.15 5.54
CA VAL A 123 -6.43 2.62 5.77
C VAL A 123 -6.43 1.16 6.21
N VAL A 124 -7.47 0.69 6.91
CA VAL A 124 -7.51 -0.69 7.41
C VAL A 124 -7.74 -1.67 6.26
N SER A 125 -8.65 -1.35 5.35
CA SER A 125 -8.86 -2.04 4.07
C SER A 125 -7.59 -2.12 3.25
N LEU A 126 -6.89 -0.98 3.11
CA LEU A 126 -5.60 -0.90 2.44
C LEU A 126 -4.61 -1.91 3.02
N VAL A 127 -4.38 -1.83 4.34
CA VAL A 127 -3.41 -2.70 5.02
C VAL A 127 -3.81 -4.17 4.90
N GLN A 128 -5.09 -4.50 5.11
CA GLN A 128 -5.59 -5.86 5.01
C GLN A 128 -5.38 -6.45 3.62
N HIS A 129 -5.61 -5.67 2.56
CA HIS A 129 -5.37 -6.09 1.20
C HIS A 129 -3.89 -6.41 0.94
N TYR A 130 -2.97 -5.54 1.39
CA TYR A 130 -1.54 -5.81 1.23
C TYR A 130 -1.06 -7.01 2.07
N VAL A 131 -1.59 -7.20 3.28
CA VAL A 131 -1.32 -8.40 4.10
C VAL A 131 -1.76 -9.66 3.37
N ALA A 132 -2.98 -9.68 2.81
CA ALA A 132 -3.51 -10.82 2.06
C ALA A 132 -2.70 -11.09 0.78
N SER A 133 -2.29 -10.03 0.08
CA SER A 133 -1.46 -10.13 -1.13
C SER A 133 -0.10 -10.78 -0.83
N CYS A 134 0.57 -10.38 0.27
CA CYS A 134 1.85 -10.97 0.68
C CYS A 134 1.73 -12.44 1.13
N ALA A 135 0.58 -12.82 1.72
CA ALA A 135 0.33 -14.21 2.10
C ALA A 135 0.19 -15.14 0.88
N ALA A 136 -0.36 -14.63 -0.23
CA ALA A 136 -0.48 -15.40 -1.48
C ALA A 136 0.88 -15.65 -2.15
N ASP A 137 1.78 -14.66 -2.15
CA ASP A 137 3.10 -14.79 -2.78
C ASP A 137 3.99 -15.85 -2.09
N THR A 138 3.82 -16.09 -0.78
CA THR A 138 4.61 -17.08 -0.01
C THR A 138 4.27 -18.53 -0.39
N ARG A 139 3.14 -18.79 -1.07
CA ARG A 139 2.78 -20.14 -1.54
C ARG A 139 3.43 -20.53 -2.87
N SER A 140 4.11 -19.60 -3.54
CA SER A 140 4.80 -19.88 -4.81
C SER A 140 6.30 -20.18 -4.64
N ASP A 141 6.83 -20.12 -3.41
CA ASP A 141 8.24 -20.40 -3.10
C ASP A 141 8.34 -21.78 -2.43
N SER A 142 8.32 -22.84 -3.24
CA SER A 142 8.56 -24.21 -2.79
C SER A 142 10.06 -24.49 -2.61
N PRO A 143 10.47 -25.17 -1.53
CA PRO A 143 11.87 -25.48 -1.25
C PRO A 143 12.38 -26.70 -2.06
N ASP A 144 13.51 -26.48 -2.74
CA ASP A 144 14.61 -27.38 -3.15
C ASP A 144 14.39 -28.92 -3.28
N PRO A 145 14.89 -29.55 -4.36
CA PRO A 145 15.45 -30.89 -4.28
C PRO A 145 16.96 -30.88 -4.62
N ALA A 146 17.76 -30.99 -3.56
CA ALA A 146 19.05 -31.69 -3.41
C ALA A 146 20.16 -31.58 -4.50
N PRO A 147 21.44 -31.41 -4.08
CA PRO A 147 22.60 -31.37 -4.96
C PRO A 147 23.05 -32.79 -5.36
N THR A 148 23.37 -33.00 -6.64
CA THR A 148 24.10 -34.20 -7.10
C THR A 148 25.39 -33.76 -7.82
N PRO A 149 26.54 -34.44 -7.65
CA PRO A 149 27.87 -33.87 -7.89
C PRO A 149 28.55 -34.28 -9.21
N ALA A 150 29.49 -33.41 -9.66
CA ALA A 150 30.66 -33.64 -10.54
C ALA A 150 30.40 -34.00 -12.02
N LEU A 151 31.15 -33.61 -13.09
CA LEU A 151 32.38 -32.86 -13.46
C LEU A 151 32.40 -32.87 -15.06
N PRO A 152 33.44 -32.51 -15.87
CA PRO A 152 34.23 -31.28 -16.07
C PRO A 152 34.45 -30.78 -17.55
N THR A 153 34.82 -29.49 -17.72
CA THR A 153 35.73 -28.84 -18.74
C THR A 153 35.38 -28.72 -20.25
N PRO A 154 36.06 -27.86 -21.08
CA PRO A 154 36.93 -26.68 -20.83
C PRO A 154 36.71 -25.41 -21.71
N LYS A 155 37.17 -24.26 -21.18
CA LYS A 155 37.83 -23.06 -21.77
C LYS A 155 37.43 -22.49 -23.15
N GLU A 156 37.13 -21.18 -23.18
CA GLU A 156 37.72 -20.22 -24.13
C GLU A 156 37.70 -18.77 -23.59
N ASP A 157 38.84 -18.09 -23.71
CA ASP A 157 39.20 -16.76 -23.20
C ASP A 157 38.78 -15.63 -24.17
N VAL A 158 38.18 -14.53 -23.68
CA VAL A 158 38.36 -13.17 -24.25
C VAL A 158 38.20 -12.09 -23.15
N PRO A 159 39.13 -11.12 -23.01
CA PRO A 159 39.08 -10.03 -22.04
C PRO A 159 38.50 -8.72 -22.62
N GLY A 160 37.62 -8.03 -21.88
CA GLY A 160 37.13 -6.70 -22.28
C GLY A 160 36.24 -6.01 -21.23
N ASP A 161 36.79 -4.92 -20.65
CA ASP A 161 36.19 -3.80 -19.89
C ASP A 161 35.42 -3.99 -18.56
N PRO A 162 35.82 -3.28 -17.48
CA PRO A 162 35.03 -3.13 -16.27
C PRO A 162 34.21 -1.83 -16.33
N ALA A 163 32.95 -1.91 -16.78
CA ALA A 163 32.00 -0.81 -16.67
C ALA A 163 30.85 -1.19 -15.70
N LEU A 164 31.00 -0.72 -14.46
CA LEU A 164 29.99 -0.40 -13.43
C LEU A 164 28.54 -0.90 -13.69
N PRO A 165 27.94 -1.73 -12.81
CA PRO A 165 26.49 -1.80 -12.71
C PRO A 165 25.96 -0.53 -12.00
N ALA A 166 25.22 0.28 -12.75
CA ALA A 166 24.35 1.35 -12.25
C ALA A 166 23.37 0.81 -11.18
N PRO A 167 22.87 1.65 -10.27
CA PRO A 167 22.29 1.17 -9.03
C PRO A 167 21.00 0.43 -9.33
N ALA A 168 20.93 -0.84 -8.94
CA ALA A 168 19.66 -1.51 -8.78
C ALA A 168 18.85 -0.64 -7.82
N VAL A 169 17.86 0.08 -8.37
CA VAL A 169 16.81 0.73 -7.59
C VAL A 169 16.14 -0.44 -6.88
N THR A 170 16.62 -0.71 -5.67
CA THR A 170 16.33 -1.92 -4.92
C THR A 170 14.91 -1.75 -4.44
N ALA A 171 13.97 -2.15 -5.30
CA ALA A 171 12.56 -2.07 -5.01
C ALA A 171 12.34 -2.73 -3.64
N VAL A 172 11.86 -1.93 -2.69
CA VAL A 172 11.60 -2.39 -1.34
C VAL A 172 10.49 -3.42 -1.45
N HIS A 173 10.80 -4.66 -1.10
CA HIS A 173 9.79 -5.70 -1.03
C HIS A 173 8.99 -5.45 0.24
N LEU A 174 7.89 -4.70 0.12
CA LEU A 174 7.00 -4.41 1.23
C LEU A 174 6.24 -5.68 1.58
N LYS A 175 6.71 -6.39 2.60
CA LYS A 175 6.05 -7.59 3.14
C LYS A 175 5.28 -7.19 4.40
N LEU A 176 3.95 -7.31 4.37
CA LEU A 176 3.10 -7.11 5.54
C LEU A 176 2.57 -8.46 6.01
N VAL A 177 2.83 -8.80 7.28
CA VAL A 177 2.47 -10.11 7.85
C VAL A 177 1.62 -9.94 9.09
N GLN A 178 2.11 -9.19 10.08
CA GLN A 178 1.42 -9.10 11.37
C GLN A 178 1.43 -7.68 11.93
N PRO A 179 0.31 -7.24 12.53
CA PRO A 179 0.24 -5.96 13.20
C PRO A 179 0.99 -5.99 14.54
N PHE A 180 1.73 -4.92 14.83
CA PHE A 180 2.38 -4.69 16.11
C PHE A 180 1.40 -4.00 17.06
N VAL A 181 0.68 -4.82 17.82
CA VAL A 181 -0.31 -4.34 18.78
C VAL A 181 0.37 -3.77 20.03
N ARG A 182 -0.08 -2.60 20.47
CA ARG A 182 0.47 -1.93 21.66
C ARG A 182 0.07 -2.70 22.93
N ARG A 183 1.05 -3.12 23.74
CA ARG A 183 0.80 -3.90 25.00
C ARG A 183 -0.10 -3.17 26.01
N SER A 184 -0.06 -1.84 26.04
CA SER A 184 -0.91 -1.03 26.92
C SER A 184 -2.34 -0.86 26.40
N SER A 185 -2.64 -1.35 25.19
CA SER A 185 -3.96 -1.32 24.56
C SER A 185 -4.45 -2.76 24.40
N ALA A 186 -4.71 -3.43 25.52
CA ALA A 186 -5.32 -4.75 25.50
C ALA A 186 -6.72 -4.66 24.86
N ARG A 187 -6.91 -5.34 23.73
CA ARG A 187 -8.21 -5.42 23.04
C ARG A 187 -9.21 -6.14 23.97
N SER A 188 -10.45 -5.67 24.00
CA SER A 188 -11.51 -6.36 24.75
C SER A 188 -11.77 -7.75 24.16
N LEU A 189 -12.24 -8.69 24.98
CA LEU A 189 -12.64 -10.01 24.50
C LEU A 189 -13.70 -9.92 23.40
N GLN A 190 -14.64 -8.97 23.54
CA GLN A 190 -15.67 -8.71 22.53
C GLN A 190 -15.07 -8.35 21.16
N HIS A 191 -14.04 -7.49 21.13
CA HIS A 191 -13.36 -7.13 19.90
C HIS A 191 -12.56 -8.30 19.32
N LEU A 192 -11.89 -9.09 20.18
CA LEU A 192 -11.19 -10.30 19.74
C LEU A 192 -12.15 -11.30 19.09
N CYS A 193 -13.33 -11.52 19.69
CA CYS A 193 -14.40 -12.33 19.09
C CYS A 193 -14.85 -11.76 17.74
N ARG A 194 -15.04 -10.43 17.63
CA ARG A 194 -15.38 -9.78 16.36
C ARG A 194 -14.35 -10.07 15.26
N LEU A 195 -13.05 -9.93 15.56
CA LEU A 195 -11.99 -10.24 14.59
C LEU A 195 -12.02 -11.71 14.14
N VAL A 196 -12.28 -12.65 15.07
CA VAL A 196 -12.39 -14.07 14.74
C VAL A 196 -13.62 -14.34 13.87
N ILE A 197 -14.77 -13.76 14.20
CA ILE A 197 -16.01 -13.90 13.41
C ILE A 197 -15.78 -13.36 11.99
N ASN A 198 -15.23 -12.15 11.85
CA ASN A 198 -15.00 -11.51 10.54
C ASN A 198 -14.00 -12.28 9.65
N ARG A 199 -13.14 -13.12 10.22
CA ARG A 199 -12.25 -14.02 9.46
C ARG A 199 -12.96 -15.25 8.94
N LEU A 200 -13.99 -15.71 9.64
CA LEU A 200 -14.72 -16.94 9.32
C LEU A 200 -15.96 -16.68 8.47
N VAL A 201 -16.54 -15.48 8.58
CA VAL A 201 -17.82 -15.13 8.01
C VAL A 201 -17.66 -13.89 7.13
N ALA A 202 -18.01 -14.03 5.85
CA ALA A 202 -17.98 -12.92 4.90
C ALA A 202 -19.23 -12.01 5.01
N ASP A 203 -20.37 -12.60 5.37
CA ASP A 203 -21.64 -11.89 5.55
C ASP A 203 -22.19 -12.05 6.97
N VAL A 204 -22.09 -10.96 7.73
CA VAL A 204 -22.55 -10.87 9.13
C VAL A 204 -24.08 -11.03 9.24
N ASP A 205 -24.81 -10.70 8.17
CA ASP A 205 -26.28 -10.63 8.20
C ASP A 205 -26.92 -12.01 8.14
N CYS A 206 -26.15 -13.02 7.72
CA CYS A 206 -26.53 -14.42 7.76
C CYS A 206 -26.43 -15.05 9.17
N LEU A 207 -25.82 -14.36 10.14
CA LEU A 207 -25.64 -14.91 11.49
C LEU A 207 -26.91 -14.75 12.33
N PRO A 208 -27.32 -15.78 13.11
CA PRO A 208 -28.48 -15.70 14.00
C PRO A 208 -28.15 -14.90 15.28
N LEU A 209 -27.77 -13.63 15.11
CA LEU A 209 -27.34 -12.74 16.19
C LEU A 209 -28.38 -11.67 16.50
N PRO A 210 -28.48 -11.22 17.77
CA PRO A 210 -29.26 -10.04 18.12
C PRO A 210 -28.77 -8.79 17.36
N ARG A 211 -29.68 -7.87 17.02
CA ARG A 211 -29.39 -6.65 16.24
C ARG A 211 -28.17 -5.88 16.75
N ARG A 212 -28.09 -5.66 18.07
CA ARG A 212 -26.96 -4.94 18.70
C ARG A 212 -25.60 -5.61 18.44
N MET A 213 -25.55 -6.93 18.37
CA MET A 213 -24.32 -7.66 18.05
C MET A 213 -23.98 -7.56 16.57
N ALA A 214 -24.98 -7.67 15.69
CA ALA A 214 -24.77 -7.47 14.26
C ALA A 214 -24.26 -6.04 13.98
N ASP A 215 -24.84 -5.02 14.62
CA ASP A 215 -24.40 -3.63 14.49
C ASP A 215 -22.96 -3.44 14.99
N TYR A 216 -22.59 -4.08 16.10
CA TYR A 216 -21.23 -4.06 16.62
C TYR A 216 -20.20 -4.70 15.67
N LEU A 217 -20.59 -5.77 14.97
CA LEU A 217 -19.75 -6.40 13.94
C LEU A 217 -19.62 -5.49 12.71
N ARG A 218 -20.71 -4.85 12.26
CA ARG A 218 -20.70 -3.90 11.13
C ARG A 218 -19.88 -2.62 11.40
N GLN A 219 -19.76 -2.22 12.66
CA GLN A 219 -18.90 -1.08 13.03
C GLN A 219 -17.43 -1.31 12.72
N TYR A 220 -16.96 -2.56 12.60
CA TYR A 220 -15.59 -2.85 12.21
C TYR A 220 -15.57 -4.15 11.39
N PRO A 221 -15.76 -4.07 10.07
CA PRO A 221 -15.88 -5.23 9.18
C PRO A 221 -14.52 -5.80 8.77
N PHE A 222 -13.47 -5.61 9.57
CA PHE A 222 -12.11 -6.03 9.24
C PHE A 222 -11.66 -7.25 10.03
N GLN A 223 -10.65 -7.91 9.52
CA GLN A 223 -10.08 -9.15 10.06
C GLN A 223 -8.84 -8.92 10.92
N LEU A 224 -8.29 -7.70 10.91
CA LEU A 224 -6.99 -7.34 11.46
C LEU A 224 -7.06 -6.49 12.74
#